data_AF-A0A946S440-F1
#
_entry.id   AF-A0A946S440-F1
#
_cell.length_a   1.000
_cell.length_b   1.000
_cell.length_c   1.000
_cell.angle_alpha   90.00
_cell.angle_beta   90.00
_cell.angle_gamma   90.00
#
_symmetry.space_group_name_H-M   'P 1'
#
loop_
_entity.id
_entity.type
_entity.pdbx_description
1 polymer ?
#
loop_
_entity_poly.entity_id
_entity_poly.type
_entity_poly.pdbx_seq_one_letter_code
_entity_poly.pdbx_strand_id
1 'polypeptide(L)'
;MKNQQWLLITVAALIIFAGCAERNTPLVSTEDYAFKLVSQTQTSGWAVDIAIAGDSAYVAEQEGGVTIWDISNPENLKIKDTLSTSGNAKMIEFDPITNLFFVNTSDNLGGIEFISYVDHHGIHEPKRSFGQVGSGTMYGMAYRQVSPDTVIVTGIDATDGLFIRTVYWDTQFNEWQPGYGSSWDVISLDYGKMRGLYYDNDRIYVANNQMGIAIINMNYGDETGGFDLTLLGSIDTPGAARAVGVNDEKTHVIVADWESGLVIIDVADPANPEIASTILPEGVRRAIKLVVRNNVAYFLDQYDGMFAVDVNDPINPVLIGKYRTPEPTSIEVTDDYIFVTDENLGIIVLEWRNQP
;
A
#
# COMPACT_ATOMS: atom_id res chain seq x y z
N MET A 1 47.79 4.74 57.87
CA MET A 1 49.02 3.94 57.74
C MET A 1 48.65 2.58 57.14
N LYS A 2 49.21 2.26 55.95
CA LYS A 2 49.25 0.97 55.20
C LYS A 2 47.90 0.42 54.68
N ASN A 3 47.57 0.34 53.37
CA ASN A 3 48.16 -0.35 52.18
C ASN A 3 48.37 -1.88 52.41
N GLN A 4 47.99 -2.84 51.55
CA GLN A 4 47.53 -2.85 50.14
C GLN A 4 46.90 -4.22 49.76
N GLN A 5 45.93 -4.19 48.82
CA GLN A 5 45.64 -5.06 47.65
C GLN A 5 45.75 -6.60 47.68
N TRP A 6 44.72 -7.30 47.16
CA TRP A 6 44.83 -8.18 45.97
C TRP A 6 43.49 -8.23 45.18
N LEU A 7 43.64 -8.28 43.85
CA LEU A 7 42.67 -8.32 42.75
C LEU A 7 41.56 -9.38 42.87
N LEU A 8 40.35 -9.06 42.40
CA LEU A 8 39.46 -10.05 41.76
C LEU A 8 38.90 -9.46 40.47
N ILE A 9 39.34 -10.05 39.37
CA ILE A 9 39.03 -9.72 37.98
C ILE A 9 37.63 -10.24 37.65
N THR A 10 36.82 -9.37 37.06
CA THR A 10 35.55 -9.65 36.40
C THR A 10 35.77 -10.60 35.21
N VAL A 11 35.07 -11.75 35.19
CA VAL A 11 34.85 -12.52 33.96
C VAL A 11 33.35 -12.69 33.80
N ALA A 12 32.74 -11.76 33.07
CA ALA A 12 31.48 -11.99 32.38
C ALA A 12 31.80 -12.84 31.16
N ALA A 13 31.51 -14.14 31.22
CA ALA A 13 31.60 -15.02 30.06
C ALA A 13 30.28 -14.94 29.29
N LEU A 14 30.40 -14.44 28.06
CA LEU A 14 29.40 -14.44 27.01
C LEU A 14 28.67 -15.79 26.90
N ILE A 15 27.35 -15.75 26.88
CA ILE A 15 26.53 -16.75 26.17
C ILE A 15 25.89 -15.99 25.02
N ILE A 16 26.56 -15.95 23.88
CA ILE A 16 25.98 -15.58 22.58
C ILE A 16 26.43 -16.64 21.59
N PHE A 17 25.48 -17.04 20.74
CA PHE A 17 25.57 -17.96 19.60
C PHE A 17 25.34 -19.46 19.86
N ALA A 18 24.07 -19.82 19.89
CA ALA A 18 23.54 -20.99 19.18
C ALA A 18 22.03 -20.83 19.00
N GLY A 19 21.67 -19.92 18.10
CA GLY A 19 20.28 -19.66 17.71
C GLY A 19 20.19 -19.15 16.27
N CYS A 20 21.12 -19.55 15.40
CA CYS A 20 20.84 -19.58 13.97
C CYS A 20 19.91 -20.78 13.75
N ALA A 21 18.61 -20.59 13.98
CA ALA A 21 17.66 -21.39 13.25
C ALA A 21 17.98 -21.16 11.77
N GLU A 22 18.28 -22.23 11.05
CA GLU A 22 18.33 -22.20 9.59
C GLU A 22 17.00 -21.61 9.12
N ARG A 23 17.02 -20.36 8.63
CA ARG A 23 15.80 -19.67 8.18
C ARG A 23 15.34 -20.34 6.89
N ASN A 24 14.18 -20.99 6.99
CA ASN A 24 13.29 -21.48 5.95
C ASN A 24 13.88 -21.53 4.53
N THR A 25 14.37 -22.71 4.15
CA THR A 25 14.29 -23.13 2.75
C THR A 25 12.86 -22.93 2.25
N PRO A 26 12.63 -22.37 1.05
CA PRO A 26 11.30 -22.31 0.46
C PRO A 26 10.69 -23.72 0.51
N LEU A 27 9.47 -23.84 1.04
CA LEU A 27 8.72 -25.08 0.95
C LEU A 27 8.36 -25.29 -0.52
N VAL A 28 9.22 -25.95 -1.28
CA VAL A 28 8.94 -26.36 -2.66
C VAL A 28 8.02 -27.58 -2.59
N SER A 29 6.71 -27.35 -2.46
CA SER A 29 5.71 -28.35 -2.85
C SER A 29 5.67 -28.45 -4.37
N THR A 30 5.53 -29.67 -4.88
CA THR A 30 5.56 -30.02 -6.31
C THR A 30 4.25 -29.71 -7.04
N GLU A 31 3.56 -28.64 -6.67
CA GLU A 31 2.36 -28.19 -7.40
C GLU A 31 2.72 -27.11 -8.43
N ASP A 32 2.02 -27.17 -9.56
CA ASP A 32 2.25 -26.40 -10.77
C ASP A 32 1.82 -24.93 -10.55
N TYR A 33 2.57 -24.20 -9.72
CA TYR A 33 2.26 -22.80 -9.41
C TYR A 33 2.44 -21.93 -10.66
N ALA A 34 1.42 -21.15 -10.99
CA ALA A 34 1.43 -20.15 -12.06
C ALA A 34 2.61 -19.14 -11.93
N PHE A 35 3.19 -19.02 -10.73
CA PHE A 35 4.25 -18.08 -10.42
C PHE A 35 5.62 -18.75 -10.31
N LYS A 36 6.62 -18.08 -10.89
CA LYS A 36 8.04 -18.37 -10.72
C LYS A 36 8.65 -17.36 -9.78
N LEU A 37 9.36 -17.84 -8.75
CA LEU A 37 10.25 -16.97 -7.97
C LEU A 37 11.42 -16.51 -8.86
N VAL A 38 11.56 -15.20 -9.00
CA VAL A 38 12.68 -14.56 -9.72
C VAL A 38 13.77 -14.20 -8.74
N SER A 39 13.40 -13.54 -7.64
CA SER A 39 14.34 -13.17 -6.58
C SER A 39 13.65 -12.99 -5.24
N GLN A 40 14.43 -13.07 -4.18
CA GLN A 40 14.01 -12.74 -2.82
C GLN A 40 15.16 -11.99 -2.15
N THR A 41 14.88 -10.75 -1.73
CA THR A 41 15.90 -9.85 -1.19
C THR A 41 15.44 -9.34 0.16
N GLN A 42 16.24 -9.59 1.20
CA GLN A 42 15.96 -9.07 2.52
C GLN A 42 16.17 -7.55 2.58
N THR A 43 15.19 -6.86 3.14
CA THR A 43 15.21 -5.42 3.38
C THR A 43 15.97 -5.05 4.65
N SER A 44 16.30 -3.77 4.82
CA SER A 44 17.04 -3.30 5.99
C SER A 44 16.17 -3.22 7.25
N GLY A 45 14.89 -2.89 7.07
CA GLY A 45 13.83 -3.00 8.07
C GLY A 45 12.71 -3.96 7.66
N TRP A 46 11.58 -3.88 8.37
CA TRP A 46 10.39 -4.68 8.10
C TRP A 46 9.60 -4.07 6.95
N ALA A 47 9.63 -4.70 5.78
CA ALA A 47 8.90 -4.24 4.61
C ALA A 47 7.39 -4.35 4.84
N VAL A 48 6.69 -3.21 4.83
CA VAL A 48 5.25 -3.14 5.12
C VAL A 48 4.42 -2.62 3.96
N ASP A 49 5.02 -1.86 3.05
CA ASP A 49 4.36 -1.40 1.83
C ASP A 49 5.39 -1.13 0.73
N ILE A 50 4.95 -1.20 -0.52
CA ILE A 50 5.79 -1.01 -1.70
C ILE A 50 5.03 -0.22 -2.76
N ALA A 51 5.71 0.73 -3.39
CA ALA A 51 5.24 1.40 -4.60
C ALA A 51 6.27 1.16 -5.72
N ILE A 52 5.80 1.08 -6.97
CA ILE A 52 6.67 0.85 -8.14
C ILE A 52 6.50 2.01 -9.13
N ALA A 53 7.61 2.58 -9.59
CA ALA A 53 7.61 3.50 -10.73
C ALA A 53 8.84 3.29 -11.61
N GLY A 54 8.59 2.88 -12.87
CA GLY A 54 9.64 2.53 -13.81
C GLY A 54 10.57 1.46 -13.25
N ASP A 55 11.88 1.71 -13.32
CA ASP A 55 12.93 0.81 -12.81
C ASP A 55 13.24 1.01 -11.32
N SER A 56 12.28 1.50 -10.53
CA SER A 56 12.46 1.70 -9.10
C SER A 56 11.31 1.14 -8.27
N ALA A 57 11.67 0.51 -7.15
CA ALA A 57 10.75 0.15 -6.09
C ALA A 57 11.02 1.01 -4.84
N TYR A 58 9.96 1.48 -4.19
CA TYR A 58 10.03 2.33 -3.02
C TYR A 58 9.35 1.59 -1.88
N VAL A 59 10.11 1.22 -0.85
CA VAL A 59 9.65 0.30 0.18
C VAL A 59 9.60 1.02 1.53
N ALA A 60 8.43 1.04 2.14
CA ALA A 60 8.27 1.46 3.53
C ALA A 60 8.76 0.35 4.46
N GLU A 61 9.73 0.66 5.33
CA GLU A 61 10.45 -0.32 6.15
C GLU A 61 10.35 -0.03 7.68
N GLN A 62 9.18 0.43 8.15
CA GLN A 62 8.95 0.83 9.55
C GLN A 62 10.00 1.82 10.07
N GLU A 63 10.76 1.47 11.11
CA GLU A 63 11.82 2.29 11.71
C GLU A 63 12.98 2.60 10.73
N GLY A 64 13.08 1.84 9.62
CA GLY A 64 14.06 2.08 8.56
C GLY A 64 13.71 3.25 7.62
N GLY A 65 12.50 3.80 7.72
CA GLY A 65 12.01 4.83 6.80
C GLY A 65 11.64 4.24 5.44
N VAL A 66 12.09 4.88 4.35
CA VAL A 66 11.85 4.42 2.98
C VAL A 66 13.16 4.03 2.31
N THR A 67 13.24 2.81 1.78
CA THR A 67 14.38 2.36 0.95
C THR A 67 13.99 2.37 -0.52
N ILE A 68 14.84 2.94 -1.35
CA ILE A 68 14.66 3.00 -2.81
C ILE A 68 15.55 1.96 -3.47
N TRP A 69 14.96 1.09 -4.26
CA TRP A 69 15.60 -0.04 -4.90
C TRP A 69 15.61 0.13 -6.43
N ASP A 70 16.75 -0.16 -7.06
CA ASP A 70 16.87 -0.44 -8.48
C ASP A 70 16.29 -1.81 -8.77
N ILE A 71 15.27 -1.85 -9.63
CA ILE A 71 14.61 -3.09 -10.07
C ILE A 71 14.78 -3.33 -11.58
N SER A 72 15.65 -2.57 -12.26
CA SER A 72 15.98 -2.79 -13.68
C SER A 72 16.53 -4.19 -13.97
N ASN A 73 17.11 -4.84 -12.95
CA ASN A 73 17.39 -6.26 -12.95
C ASN A 73 16.62 -6.96 -11.80
N PRO A 74 15.48 -7.60 -12.08
CA PRO A 74 14.62 -8.21 -11.07
C PRO A 74 15.23 -9.47 -10.42
N GLU A 75 16.31 -10.03 -10.98
CA GLU A 75 17.10 -11.10 -10.36
C GLU A 75 18.11 -10.57 -9.32
N ASN A 76 18.42 -9.27 -9.36
CA ASN A 76 19.45 -8.67 -8.52
C ASN A 76 19.14 -7.20 -8.21
N LEU A 77 18.23 -7.02 -7.25
CA LEU A 77 17.78 -5.71 -6.77
C LEU A 77 18.92 -5.02 -6.00
N LYS A 78 19.04 -3.71 -6.16
CA LYS A 78 20.09 -2.91 -5.49
C LYS A 78 19.52 -1.70 -4.81
N ILE A 79 19.99 -1.41 -3.60
CA ILE A 79 19.62 -0.15 -2.93
C ILE A 79 20.23 1.03 -3.72
N LYS A 80 19.38 1.92 -4.21
CA LYS A 80 19.75 3.22 -4.79
C LYS A 80 19.93 4.27 -3.70
N ASP A 81 19.04 4.25 -2.70
CA ASP A 81 18.90 5.36 -1.76
C ASP A 81 18.09 4.96 -0.51
N THR A 82 18.12 5.83 0.50
CA THR A 82 17.29 5.73 1.70
C THR A 82 16.79 7.10 2.12
N LEU A 83 15.52 7.20 2.50
CA LEU A 83 14.91 8.42 3.02
C LEU A 83 14.50 8.20 4.47
N SER A 84 14.99 9.06 5.36
CA SER A 84 14.48 9.12 6.72
C SER A 84 13.10 9.75 6.73
N THR A 85 12.20 9.15 7.49
CA THR A 85 10.85 9.64 7.75
C THR A 85 10.78 10.21 9.16
N SER A 86 9.79 11.06 9.41
CA SER A 86 9.48 11.63 10.73
C SER A 86 9.22 10.56 11.79
N GLY A 87 8.59 9.45 11.39
CA GLY A 87 8.31 8.29 12.23
C GLY A 87 8.34 6.98 11.44
N ASN A 88 7.78 5.91 12.01
CA ASN A 88 7.79 4.60 11.35
C ASN A 88 6.97 4.62 10.06
N ALA A 89 7.60 4.34 8.92
CA ALA A 89 6.92 4.26 7.62
C ALA A 89 5.99 3.05 7.58
N LYS A 90 4.70 3.26 7.28
CA LYS A 90 3.67 2.22 7.26
C LYS A 90 3.02 2.00 5.91
N MET A 91 2.92 3.06 5.11
CA MET A 91 2.38 3.01 3.75
C MET A 91 3.14 4.00 2.88
N ILE A 92 3.26 3.73 1.59
CA ILE A 92 3.97 4.61 0.67
C ILE A 92 3.27 4.68 -0.67
N GLU A 93 3.18 5.89 -1.21
CA GLU A 93 2.82 6.17 -2.58
C GLU A 93 3.89 7.10 -3.18
N PHE A 94 4.14 6.99 -4.48
CA PHE A 94 5.12 7.82 -5.17
C PHE A 94 4.59 8.30 -6.53
N ASP A 95 4.63 9.61 -6.74
CA ASP A 95 4.28 10.22 -8.01
C ASP A 95 5.54 10.53 -8.84
N PRO A 96 5.82 9.77 -9.92
CA PRO A 96 7.04 9.92 -10.72
C PRO A 96 7.08 11.20 -11.57
N ILE A 97 5.95 11.88 -11.76
CA ILE A 97 5.92 13.13 -12.54
C ILE A 97 6.30 14.32 -11.66
N THR A 98 5.84 14.34 -10.41
CA THR A 98 6.18 15.39 -9.42
C THR A 98 7.42 15.06 -8.57
N ASN A 99 7.89 13.82 -8.62
CA ASN A 99 8.91 13.27 -7.72
C ASN A 99 8.54 13.45 -6.22
N LEU A 100 7.26 13.26 -5.89
CA LEU A 100 6.77 13.34 -4.51
C LEU A 100 6.52 11.97 -3.93
N PHE A 101 6.98 11.78 -2.71
CA PHE A 101 6.54 10.68 -1.85
C PHE A 101 5.43 11.14 -0.91
N PHE A 102 4.47 10.25 -0.73
CA PHE A 102 3.44 10.32 0.29
C PHE A 102 3.66 9.13 1.20
N VAL A 103 4.07 9.38 2.45
CA VAL A 103 4.44 8.31 3.38
C VAL A 103 3.57 8.39 4.61
N ASN A 104 2.79 7.35 4.89
CA ASN A 104 2.13 7.28 6.19
C ASN A 104 3.15 6.96 7.28
N THR A 105 3.19 7.80 8.32
CA THR A 105 4.01 7.58 9.51
C THR A 105 3.15 7.39 10.76
N SER A 106 3.64 6.59 11.72
CA SER A 106 2.87 6.20 12.92
C SER A 106 3.44 6.70 14.27
N ASP A 107 4.21 7.79 14.29
CA ASP A 107 4.67 8.45 15.53
C ASP A 107 3.66 9.51 16.04
N ASN A 108 4.00 10.31 17.06
CA ASN A 108 3.07 11.05 17.95
C ASN A 108 1.99 11.93 17.28
N LEU A 109 2.13 12.29 16.00
CA LEU A 109 1.11 13.03 15.26
C LEU A 109 0.35 12.14 14.25
N GLY A 110 1.02 11.15 13.66
CA GLY A 110 0.48 10.29 12.61
C GLY A 110 0.09 11.06 11.34
N GLY A 111 -0.23 10.36 10.26
CA GLY A 111 -0.70 10.96 9.00
C GLY A 111 0.26 10.79 7.83
N ILE A 112 -0.01 11.47 6.71
CA ILE A 112 0.83 11.42 5.50
C ILE A 112 1.89 12.50 5.59
N GLU A 113 3.15 12.11 5.65
CA GLU A 113 4.32 12.94 5.43
C GLU A 113 4.59 13.12 3.93
N PHE A 114 4.86 14.36 3.51
CA PHE A 114 5.29 14.67 2.15
C PHE A 114 6.79 14.82 2.07
N ILE A 115 7.43 14.09 1.16
CA ILE A 115 8.89 14.14 0.95
C ILE A 115 9.17 14.40 -0.52
N SER A 116 9.87 15.50 -0.83
CA SER A 116 10.33 15.77 -2.19
C SER A 116 11.58 14.97 -2.51
N TYR A 117 11.65 14.45 -3.74
CA TYR A 117 12.74 13.59 -4.19
C TYR A 117 13.41 14.10 -5.46
N VAL A 118 14.31 15.07 -5.29
CA VAL A 118 15.21 15.58 -6.33
C VAL A 118 14.49 16.28 -7.49
N ASP A 119 15.06 17.41 -7.91
CA ASP A 119 14.82 18.12 -9.18
C ASP A 119 13.35 18.24 -9.63
N HIS A 120 12.68 19.31 -9.19
CA HIS A 120 11.43 19.77 -9.79
C HIS A 120 11.68 21.06 -10.59
N HIS A 121 11.24 21.12 -11.86
CA HIS A 121 11.59 22.22 -12.79
C HIS A 121 13.10 22.51 -12.93
N GLY A 122 13.95 21.49 -12.74
CA GLY A 122 15.40 21.64 -12.75
C GLY A 122 15.97 22.36 -11.51
N ILE A 123 15.16 22.54 -10.46
CA ILE A 123 15.57 23.05 -9.16
C ILE A 123 15.80 21.87 -8.23
N HIS A 124 17.06 21.71 -7.81
CA HIS A 124 17.44 20.68 -6.87
C HIS A 124 16.95 21.02 -5.45
N GLU A 125 15.88 20.38 -5.02
CA GLU A 125 15.46 20.45 -3.62
C GLU A 125 16.21 19.41 -2.77
N PRO A 126 16.64 19.78 -1.55
CA PRO A 126 17.12 18.79 -0.61
C PRO A 126 15.95 17.86 -0.27
N LYS A 127 16.21 16.54 -0.23
CA LYS A 127 15.25 15.56 0.29
C LYS A 127 14.82 16.00 1.68
N ARG A 128 13.57 16.44 1.81
CA ARG A 128 13.05 16.94 3.07
C ARG A 128 11.57 16.64 3.18
N SER A 129 11.18 16.42 4.43
CA SER A 129 9.80 16.54 4.87
C SER A 129 9.37 18.00 4.79
N PHE A 130 8.18 18.28 4.24
CA PHE A 130 7.68 19.66 4.13
C PHE A 130 6.19 19.83 4.50
N GLY A 131 5.53 18.77 4.96
CA GLY A 131 4.16 18.86 5.44
C GLY A 131 3.62 17.52 5.94
N GLN A 132 2.55 17.60 6.72
CA GLN A 132 1.81 16.44 7.20
C GLN A 132 0.31 16.68 7.12
N VAL A 133 -0.45 15.65 6.77
CA VAL A 133 -1.92 15.70 6.66
C VAL A 133 -2.57 14.49 7.31
N GLY A 134 -3.77 14.69 7.86
CA GLY A 134 -4.43 13.72 8.73
C GLY A 134 -3.81 13.69 10.14
N SER A 135 -4.39 12.88 11.01
CA SER A 135 -3.78 12.49 12.28
C SER A 135 -3.81 10.98 12.41
N GLY A 136 -3.07 10.39 13.35
CA GLY A 136 -3.28 8.99 13.74
C GLY A 136 -2.82 7.93 12.73
N THR A 137 -3.44 6.74 12.83
CA THR A 137 -3.09 5.57 12.01
C THR A 137 -3.94 5.56 10.76
N MET A 138 -3.28 5.70 9.61
CA MET A 138 -3.97 5.58 8.35
C MET A 138 -4.07 4.13 7.89
N TYR A 139 -5.11 3.86 7.11
CA TYR A 139 -5.38 2.53 6.57
C TYR A 139 -5.48 2.52 5.04
N GLY A 140 -5.68 3.68 4.42
CA GLY A 140 -5.76 3.85 2.98
C GLY A 140 -5.10 5.16 2.58
N MET A 141 -4.43 5.16 1.44
CA MET A 141 -3.83 6.33 0.82
C MET A 141 -3.90 6.15 -0.68
N ALA A 142 -4.12 7.24 -1.40
CA ALA A 142 -3.92 7.29 -2.85
C ALA A 142 -3.65 8.73 -3.26
N TYR A 143 -3.24 8.90 -4.50
CA TYR A 143 -3.05 10.22 -5.09
C TYR A 143 -3.60 10.26 -6.52
N ARG A 144 -3.87 11.47 -7.00
CA ARG A 144 -4.12 11.74 -8.43
C ARG A 144 -3.27 12.91 -8.86
N GLN A 145 -2.45 12.69 -9.88
CA GLN A 145 -1.80 13.78 -10.58
C GLN A 145 -2.83 14.65 -11.30
N VAL A 146 -2.84 15.95 -11.01
CA VAL A 146 -3.68 16.95 -11.70
C VAL A 146 -2.89 17.65 -12.80
N SER A 147 -1.67 18.06 -12.50
CA SER A 147 -0.71 18.67 -13.43
C SER A 147 0.72 18.41 -12.91
N PRO A 148 1.78 18.66 -13.69
CA PRO A 148 3.15 18.56 -13.16
C PRO A 148 3.41 19.36 -11.89
N ASP A 149 2.57 20.34 -11.56
CA ASP A 149 2.70 21.21 -10.38
C ASP A 149 1.60 21.00 -9.35
N THR A 150 0.77 19.97 -9.49
CA THR A 150 -0.34 19.74 -8.59
C THR A 150 -0.72 18.28 -8.52
N VAL A 151 -0.77 17.76 -7.30
CA VAL A 151 -1.28 16.43 -6.99
C VAL A 151 -2.38 16.55 -5.93
N ILE A 152 -3.39 15.70 -6.05
CA ILE A 152 -4.40 15.50 -5.00
C ILE A 152 -4.00 14.26 -4.23
N VAL A 153 -3.92 14.37 -2.92
CA VAL A 153 -3.64 13.26 -2.01
C VAL A 153 -4.88 13.02 -1.17
N THR A 154 -5.29 11.76 -1.08
CA THR A 154 -6.41 11.34 -0.24
C THR A 154 -5.96 10.23 0.70
N GLY A 155 -6.59 10.20 1.87
CA GLY A 155 -6.25 9.25 2.89
C GLY A 155 -7.43 8.90 3.77
N ILE A 156 -7.35 7.72 4.36
CA ILE A 156 -8.29 7.25 5.36
C ILE A 156 -7.58 7.17 6.69
N ASP A 157 -8.08 7.92 7.66
CA ASP A 157 -7.76 7.74 9.07
C ASP A 157 -8.97 7.12 9.80
N ALA A 158 -8.71 6.21 10.75
CA ALA A 158 -9.79 5.52 11.46
C ALA A 158 -10.57 6.40 12.44
N THR A 159 -10.04 7.56 12.80
CA THR A 159 -10.64 8.56 13.69
C THR A 159 -11.24 9.70 12.91
N ASP A 160 -10.49 10.22 11.92
CA ASP A 160 -10.83 11.45 11.22
C ASP A 160 -11.60 11.21 9.92
N GLY A 161 -11.69 9.97 9.46
CA GLY A 161 -12.45 9.61 8.28
C GLY A 161 -11.66 9.67 6.97
N LEU A 162 -12.36 9.87 5.86
CA LEU A 162 -11.74 10.13 4.55
C LEU A 162 -11.35 11.60 4.49
N PHE A 163 -10.11 11.91 4.15
CA PHE A 163 -9.66 13.28 3.89
C PHE A 163 -9.07 13.40 2.48
N ILE A 164 -9.04 14.63 1.98
CA ILE A 164 -8.52 14.98 0.67
C ILE A 164 -7.78 16.31 0.72
N ARG A 165 -6.70 16.44 -0.05
CA ARG A 165 -5.89 17.65 -0.06
C ARG A 165 -5.15 17.83 -1.37
N THR A 166 -4.93 19.08 -1.77
CA THR A 166 -3.98 19.41 -2.83
C THR A 166 -2.58 19.60 -2.26
N VAL A 167 -1.57 19.18 -3.01
CA VAL A 167 -0.17 19.55 -2.82
C VAL A 167 0.29 20.17 -4.14
N TYR A 168 0.84 21.37 -4.10
CA TYR A 168 1.16 22.14 -5.29
C TYR A 168 2.56 22.74 -5.22
N TRP A 169 3.16 22.97 -6.39
CA TRP A 169 4.45 23.65 -6.48
C TRP A 169 4.25 25.16 -6.38
N ASP A 170 4.82 25.77 -5.34
CA ASP A 170 4.79 27.22 -5.17
C ASP A 170 5.95 27.86 -5.92
N THR A 171 5.65 28.51 -7.05
CA THR A 171 6.66 29.17 -7.90
C THR A 171 7.30 30.41 -7.27
N GLN A 172 6.71 30.98 -6.21
CA GLN A 172 7.29 32.13 -5.51
C GLN A 172 8.42 31.66 -4.57
N PHE A 173 8.19 30.56 -3.86
CA PHE A 173 9.15 30.00 -2.92
C PHE A 173 10.04 28.89 -3.54
N ASN A 174 9.68 28.42 -4.75
CA ASN A 174 10.31 27.28 -5.42
C ASN A 174 10.35 26.03 -4.53
N GLU A 175 9.22 25.73 -3.91
CA GLU A 175 9.05 24.56 -3.06
C GLU A 175 7.64 24.02 -3.13
N TRP A 176 7.50 22.72 -2.86
CA TRP A 176 6.20 22.11 -2.68
C TRP A 176 5.51 22.64 -1.42
N GLN A 177 4.22 22.93 -1.55
CA GLN A 177 3.39 23.43 -0.46
C GLN A 177 2.11 22.60 -0.38
N PRO A 178 1.69 22.20 0.83
CA PRO A 178 0.36 21.65 1.01
C PRO A 178 -0.68 22.78 0.85
N GLY A 179 -1.75 22.56 0.10
CA GLY A 179 -2.85 23.50 -0.12
C GLY A 179 -3.35 24.19 1.15
N TYR A 180 -3.03 25.48 1.37
CA TYR A 180 -3.60 26.23 2.48
C TYR A 180 -4.95 26.81 2.08
N GLY A 181 -6.05 26.14 2.45
CA GLY A 181 -7.37 26.80 2.47
C GLY A 181 -8.50 26.25 1.58
N SER A 182 -8.47 25.00 1.13
CA SER A 182 -9.69 24.34 0.64
C SER A 182 -9.94 23.02 1.37
N SER A 183 -11.11 23.02 2.02
CA SER A 183 -11.86 21.99 2.73
C SER A 183 -11.14 20.73 3.24
N TRP A 184 -11.18 20.57 4.57
CA TRP A 184 -11.40 19.26 5.17
C TRP A 184 -12.81 18.81 4.78
N ASP A 185 -13.01 18.35 3.54
CA ASP A 185 -14.22 17.58 3.25
C ASP A 185 -13.99 16.19 3.79
N VAL A 186 -14.29 16.08 5.07
CA VAL A 186 -14.38 14.81 5.75
C VAL A 186 -15.76 14.26 5.45
N ILE A 187 -15.83 13.23 4.61
CA ILE A 187 -16.93 12.29 4.73
C ILE A 187 -16.57 11.37 5.89
N SER A 188 -17.18 11.63 7.05
CA SER A 188 -17.24 10.63 8.11
C SER A 188 -18.24 9.58 7.66
N LEU A 189 -17.73 8.47 7.13
CA LEU A 189 -18.52 7.25 7.01
C LEU A 189 -18.60 6.65 8.42
N ASP A 190 -19.47 7.21 9.26
CA ASP A 190 -19.61 6.78 10.64
C ASP A 190 -19.73 5.24 10.72
N TYR A 191 -19.12 4.65 11.73
CA TYR A 191 -19.28 3.26 12.20
C TYR A 191 -18.43 2.13 11.59
N GLY A 192 -17.86 2.24 10.39
CA GLY A 192 -17.15 1.09 9.80
C GLY A 192 -15.69 0.91 10.23
N LYS A 193 -14.95 1.98 10.56
CA LYS A 193 -13.46 1.96 10.63
C LYS A 193 -12.87 1.54 9.29
N MET A 194 -12.88 2.47 8.35
CA MET A 194 -12.36 2.30 7.00
C MET A 194 -10.94 1.69 6.97
N ARG A 195 -10.66 0.90 5.92
CA ARG A 195 -9.49 0.01 5.83
C ARG A 195 -8.69 0.10 4.55
N GLY A 196 -9.29 0.64 3.50
CA GLY A 196 -8.65 0.77 2.21
C GLY A 196 -9.48 1.68 1.32
N LEU A 197 -8.84 2.26 0.32
CA LEU A 197 -9.51 3.02 -0.72
C LEU A 197 -8.92 2.67 -2.07
N TYR A 198 -9.73 2.87 -3.10
CA TYR A 198 -9.30 2.94 -4.48
C TYR A 198 -9.84 4.24 -5.07
N TYR A 199 -8.95 5.00 -5.68
CA TYR A 199 -9.28 6.31 -6.21
C TYR A 199 -9.16 6.31 -7.73
N ASP A 200 -10.31 6.43 -8.39
CA ASP A 200 -10.44 6.51 -9.83
C ASP A 200 -11.00 7.86 -10.26
N ASN A 201 -10.11 8.84 -10.45
CA ASN A 201 -10.41 10.16 -11.00
C ASN A 201 -11.56 10.95 -10.33
N ASP A 202 -12.82 10.64 -10.60
CA ASP A 202 -14.01 11.24 -10.00
C ASP A 202 -14.70 10.34 -8.98
N ARG A 203 -14.19 9.13 -8.73
CA ARG A 203 -14.77 8.16 -7.79
C ARG A 203 -13.77 7.68 -6.76
N ILE A 204 -14.19 7.63 -5.50
CA ILE A 204 -13.46 6.99 -4.41
C ILE A 204 -14.31 5.82 -3.93
N TYR A 205 -13.74 4.63 -4.03
CA TYR A 205 -14.30 3.41 -3.43
C TYR A 205 -13.62 3.19 -2.10
N VAL A 206 -14.40 2.99 -1.05
CA VAL A 206 -13.88 2.85 0.30
C VAL A 206 -14.28 1.50 0.87
N ALA A 207 -13.28 0.71 1.25
CA ALA A 207 -13.46 -0.47 2.06
C ALA A 207 -13.75 -0.05 3.51
N ASN A 208 -15.01 -0.13 3.91
CA ASN A 208 -15.52 0.33 5.20
C ASN A 208 -15.72 -0.83 6.20
N ASN A 209 -14.86 -1.86 6.14
CA ASN A 209 -14.80 -2.96 7.10
C ASN A 209 -16.17 -3.63 7.26
N GLN A 210 -16.79 -3.61 8.44
CA GLN A 210 -18.08 -4.26 8.70
C GLN A 210 -19.29 -3.57 8.04
N MET A 211 -19.08 -2.44 7.36
CA MET A 211 -20.12 -1.74 6.59
C MET A 211 -19.98 -1.96 5.07
N GLY A 212 -19.09 -2.87 4.67
CA GLY A 212 -18.84 -3.20 3.27
C GLY A 212 -18.17 -2.07 2.49
N ILE A 213 -18.72 -1.70 1.33
CA ILE A 213 -18.17 -0.68 0.43
C ILE A 213 -19.02 0.57 0.45
N ALA A 214 -18.37 1.74 0.50
CA ALA A 214 -18.98 3.02 0.16
C ALA A 214 -18.42 3.54 -1.17
N ILE A 215 -19.30 4.12 -1.99
CA ILE A 215 -18.97 4.69 -3.30
C ILE A 215 -19.19 6.20 -3.20
N ILE A 216 -18.12 6.97 -3.34
CA ILE A 216 -18.12 8.41 -3.19
C ILE A 216 -17.76 9.05 -4.52
N ASN A 217 -18.58 10.00 -4.96
CA ASN A 217 -18.20 10.91 -6.03
C ASN A 217 -17.27 12.00 -5.47
N MET A 218 -16.18 12.27 -6.16
CA MET A 218 -15.26 13.37 -5.87
C MET A 218 -15.14 14.27 -7.08
N ASN A 219 -15.76 15.45 -6.98
CA ASN A 219 -15.58 16.50 -7.95
C ASN A 219 -14.47 17.44 -7.48
N TYR A 220 -13.52 17.71 -8.38
CA TYR A 220 -12.52 18.74 -8.22
C TYR A 220 -12.80 19.84 -9.24
N GLY A 221 -13.35 20.97 -8.80
CA GLY A 221 -13.72 22.02 -9.75
C GLY A 221 -14.56 23.15 -9.17
N ASP A 222 -13.89 24.17 -8.65
CA ASP A 222 -14.32 25.56 -8.77
C ASP A 222 -13.09 26.49 -8.85
N GLU A 223 -13.31 27.75 -9.25
CA GLU A 223 -12.28 28.81 -9.30
C GLU A 223 -11.63 29.08 -7.92
N THR A 224 -12.13 28.44 -6.85
CA THR A 224 -11.62 28.53 -5.47
C THR A 224 -10.87 27.28 -4.99
N GLY A 225 -10.73 26.23 -5.82
CA GLY A 225 -9.97 25.03 -5.52
C GLY A 225 -10.62 24.08 -4.49
N GLY A 226 -11.95 24.11 -4.36
CA GLY A 226 -12.72 23.25 -3.45
C GLY A 226 -12.89 21.80 -3.94
N PHE A 227 -13.18 20.90 -3.00
CA PHE A 227 -13.65 19.54 -3.26
C PHE A 227 -15.16 19.46 -3.03
N ASP A 228 -15.85 18.63 -3.77
CA ASP A 228 -17.24 18.26 -3.51
C ASP A 228 -17.34 16.74 -3.43
N LEU A 229 -17.58 16.26 -2.22
CA LEU A 229 -17.69 14.84 -1.91
C LEU A 229 -19.15 14.48 -1.67
N THR A 230 -19.67 13.53 -2.44
CA THR A 230 -21.04 13.03 -2.29
C THR A 230 -21.04 11.51 -2.21
N LEU A 231 -21.64 10.94 -1.16
CA LEU A 231 -21.92 9.50 -1.10
C LEU A 231 -22.96 9.15 -2.16
N LEU A 232 -22.56 8.35 -3.15
CA LEU A 232 -23.46 7.85 -4.20
C LEU A 232 -24.28 6.67 -3.71
N GLY A 233 -23.62 5.73 -3.03
CA GLY A 233 -24.25 4.51 -2.53
C GLY A 233 -23.31 3.71 -1.64
N SER A 234 -23.86 2.68 -1.02
CA SER A 234 -23.13 1.77 -0.16
C SER A 234 -23.73 0.37 -0.22
N ILE A 235 -22.91 -0.64 0.02
CA ILE A 235 -23.35 -2.03 0.07
C ILE A 235 -22.62 -2.76 1.19
N ASP A 236 -23.39 -3.48 2.00
CA ASP A 236 -22.85 -4.38 3.01
C ASP A 236 -22.28 -5.63 2.33
N THR A 237 -21.04 -5.99 2.68
CA THR A 237 -20.38 -7.21 2.18
C THR A 237 -20.52 -8.32 3.22
N PRO A 238 -20.45 -9.61 2.82
CA PRO A 238 -20.66 -10.71 3.78
C PRO A 238 -19.64 -10.76 4.93
N GLY A 239 -18.43 -10.22 4.71
CA GLY A 239 -17.33 -10.19 5.64
C GLY A 239 -16.95 -8.77 6.08
N ALA A 240 -15.65 -8.52 6.13
CA ALA A 240 -15.12 -7.22 6.52
C ALA A 240 -14.22 -6.67 5.42
N ALA A 241 -14.68 -5.64 4.72
CA ALA A 241 -13.96 -5.06 3.61
C ALA A 241 -12.61 -4.46 4.06
N ARG A 242 -11.50 -4.99 3.52
CA ARG A 242 -10.13 -4.60 3.86
C ARG A 242 -9.45 -3.77 2.79
N ALA A 243 -9.51 -4.24 1.55
CA ALA A 243 -8.93 -3.57 0.41
C ALA A 243 -9.92 -3.63 -0.74
N VAL A 244 -9.78 -2.68 -1.65
CA VAL A 244 -10.68 -2.49 -2.77
C VAL A 244 -9.87 -2.16 -4.02
N GLY A 245 -10.28 -2.70 -5.15
CA GLY A 245 -9.77 -2.39 -6.47
C GLY A 245 -10.92 -2.44 -7.47
N VAL A 246 -10.63 -2.07 -8.72
CA VAL A 246 -11.64 -1.95 -9.77
C VAL A 246 -11.14 -2.66 -11.01
N ASN A 247 -12.03 -3.32 -11.75
CA ASN A 247 -11.69 -3.96 -13.01
C ASN A 247 -11.37 -2.93 -14.12
N ASP A 248 -10.78 -3.37 -15.22
CA ASP A 248 -10.29 -2.46 -16.27
C ASP A 248 -11.43 -1.66 -16.92
N GLU A 249 -12.63 -2.24 -16.99
CA GLU A 249 -13.83 -1.60 -17.54
C GLU A 249 -14.51 -0.63 -16.56
N LYS A 250 -14.08 -0.59 -15.29
CA LYS A 250 -14.66 0.25 -14.23
C LYS A 250 -16.12 -0.02 -13.91
N THR A 251 -16.59 -1.22 -14.24
CA THR A 251 -17.96 -1.69 -14.02
C THR A 251 -18.08 -2.49 -12.74
N HIS A 252 -17.00 -3.10 -12.27
CA HIS A 252 -16.98 -3.96 -11.10
C HIS A 252 -15.90 -3.55 -10.11
N VAL A 253 -16.30 -3.54 -8.84
CA VAL A 253 -15.40 -3.40 -7.69
C VAL A 253 -15.06 -4.78 -7.16
N ILE A 254 -13.77 -5.01 -6.91
CA ILE A 254 -13.26 -6.24 -6.31
C ILE A 254 -12.81 -5.89 -4.89
N VAL A 255 -13.28 -6.66 -3.91
CA VAL A 255 -13.05 -6.40 -2.49
C VAL A 255 -12.36 -7.58 -1.85
N ALA A 256 -11.25 -7.35 -1.16
CA ALA A 256 -10.69 -8.29 -0.19
C ALA A 256 -11.53 -8.17 1.07
N ASP A 257 -12.43 -9.13 1.29
CA ASP A 257 -13.48 -9.08 2.30
C ASP A 257 -13.16 -9.96 3.52
N TRP A 258 -11.88 -9.99 3.89
CA TRP A 258 -11.35 -10.72 5.03
C TRP A 258 -11.69 -12.21 5.00
N GLU A 259 -12.58 -12.69 5.88
CA GLU A 259 -12.92 -14.12 6.02
C GLU A 259 -13.82 -14.63 4.89
N SER A 260 -14.41 -13.71 4.11
CA SER A 260 -15.25 -14.03 2.94
C SER A 260 -14.46 -14.20 1.64
N GLY A 261 -13.14 -13.98 1.66
CA GLY A 261 -12.29 -14.05 0.47
C GLY A 261 -12.42 -12.81 -0.40
N LEU A 262 -12.79 -12.99 -1.68
CA LEU A 262 -13.06 -11.89 -2.60
C LEU A 262 -14.56 -11.73 -2.86
N VAL A 263 -15.05 -10.50 -2.84
CA VAL A 263 -16.41 -10.13 -3.25
C VAL A 263 -16.31 -9.27 -4.51
N ILE A 264 -17.08 -9.63 -5.53
CA ILE A 264 -17.17 -8.89 -6.80
C ILE A 264 -18.53 -8.19 -6.82
N ILE A 265 -18.51 -6.87 -6.99
CA ILE A 265 -19.68 -6.00 -6.86
C ILE A 265 -19.86 -5.25 -8.18
N ASP A 266 -21.04 -5.35 -8.78
CA ASP A 266 -21.45 -4.51 -9.90
C ASP A 266 -21.73 -3.09 -9.40
N VAL A 267 -21.07 -2.11 -10.02
CA VAL A 267 -21.18 -0.68 -9.71
C VAL A 267 -21.55 0.16 -10.93
N ALA A 268 -22.20 -0.47 -11.94
CA ALA A 268 -22.74 0.23 -13.10
C ALA A 268 -23.76 1.30 -12.70
N ASP A 269 -24.63 1.00 -11.73
CA ASP A 269 -25.41 1.99 -10.98
C ASP A 269 -24.79 2.20 -9.57
N PRO A 270 -23.96 3.22 -9.36
CA PRO A 270 -23.28 3.44 -8.08
C PRO A 270 -24.25 3.82 -6.94
N ALA A 271 -25.50 4.17 -7.24
CA ALA A 271 -26.52 4.40 -6.22
C ALA A 271 -27.18 3.10 -5.74
N ASN A 272 -27.13 2.03 -6.54
CA ASN A 272 -27.67 0.72 -6.24
C ASN A 272 -26.67 -0.38 -6.60
N PRO A 273 -25.49 -0.43 -5.94
CA PRO A 273 -24.52 -1.50 -6.15
C PRO A 273 -25.11 -2.87 -5.79
N GLU A 274 -24.67 -3.91 -6.48
CA GLU A 274 -25.13 -5.30 -6.27
C GLU A 274 -23.94 -6.28 -6.19
N ILE A 275 -24.00 -7.27 -5.30
CA ILE A 275 -22.99 -8.34 -5.27
C ILE A 275 -23.23 -9.26 -6.48
N ALA A 276 -22.30 -9.25 -7.43
CA ALA A 276 -22.33 -10.13 -8.59
C ALA A 276 -21.92 -11.56 -8.21
N SER A 277 -20.85 -11.71 -7.43
CA SER A 277 -20.38 -13.00 -6.94
C SER A 277 -19.47 -12.89 -5.72
N THR A 278 -19.15 -14.04 -5.11
CA THR A 278 -18.16 -14.16 -4.04
C THR A 278 -17.35 -15.43 -4.28
N ILE A 279 -16.04 -15.36 -4.01
CA ILE A 279 -15.15 -16.50 -4.11
C ILE A 279 -14.23 -16.56 -2.89
N LEU A 280 -14.22 -17.72 -2.25
CA LEU A 280 -13.30 -18.04 -1.15
C LEU A 280 -12.42 -19.22 -1.61
N PRO A 281 -11.25 -18.95 -2.22
CA PRO A 281 -10.33 -20.01 -2.62
C PRO A 281 -9.87 -20.86 -1.44
N GLU A 282 -9.60 -22.14 -1.68
CA GLU A 282 -9.10 -23.04 -0.64
C GLU A 282 -7.76 -22.55 -0.06
N GLY A 283 -7.69 -22.50 1.28
CA GLY A 283 -6.53 -22.03 2.03
C GLY A 283 -6.60 -20.56 2.43
N VAL A 284 -7.46 -19.76 1.79
CA VAL A 284 -7.70 -18.37 2.21
C VAL A 284 -8.43 -18.36 3.55
N ARG A 285 -7.95 -17.51 4.45
CA ARG A 285 -8.49 -17.26 5.79
C ARG A 285 -8.82 -15.80 6.00
N ARG A 286 -7.96 -14.90 5.53
CA ARG A 286 -8.05 -13.44 5.72
C ARG A 286 -7.43 -12.71 4.53
N ALA A 287 -8.25 -12.35 3.55
CA ALA A 287 -7.84 -11.45 2.48
C ALA A 287 -7.61 -10.03 3.03
N ILE A 288 -6.41 -9.46 2.86
CA ILE A 288 -6.00 -8.20 3.52
C ILE A 288 -5.61 -7.06 2.58
N LYS A 289 -5.09 -7.36 1.39
CA LYS A 289 -4.64 -6.40 0.38
C LYS A 289 -4.89 -7.01 -1.00
N LEU A 290 -5.16 -6.18 -1.99
CA LEU A 290 -5.30 -6.63 -3.38
C LEU A 290 -4.84 -5.56 -4.36
N VAL A 291 -4.46 -5.99 -5.56
CA VAL A 291 -4.29 -5.19 -6.78
C VAL A 291 -5.06 -5.88 -7.90
N VAL A 292 -5.79 -5.11 -8.69
CA VAL A 292 -6.47 -5.60 -9.90
C VAL A 292 -5.73 -5.08 -11.11
N ARG A 293 -5.37 -5.98 -12.04
CA ARG A 293 -4.67 -5.62 -13.26
C ARG A 293 -5.00 -6.61 -14.36
N ASN A 294 -5.34 -6.14 -15.55
CA ASN A 294 -5.70 -6.99 -16.70
C ASN A 294 -6.84 -7.96 -16.34
N ASN A 295 -7.84 -7.47 -15.59
CA ASN A 295 -8.94 -8.28 -15.02
C ASN A 295 -8.48 -9.52 -14.22
N VAL A 296 -7.29 -9.47 -13.62
CA VAL A 296 -6.85 -10.45 -12.61
C VAL A 296 -6.74 -9.75 -11.27
N ALA A 297 -7.42 -10.28 -10.25
CA ALA A 297 -7.31 -9.85 -8.87
C ALA A 297 -6.19 -10.63 -8.18
N TYR A 298 -5.08 -9.97 -7.91
CA TYR A 298 -3.99 -10.47 -7.09
C TYR A 298 -4.23 -10.02 -5.65
N PHE A 299 -4.31 -10.94 -4.71
CA PHE A 299 -4.56 -10.60 -3.32
C PHE A 299 -3.74 -11.41 -2.34
N LEU A 300 -3.56 -10.84 -1.15
CA LEU A 300 -2.78 -11.43 -0.08
C LEU A 300 -3.71 -11.99 0.99
N ASP A 301 -3.48 -13.24 1.35
CA ASP A 301 -3.96 -13.82 2.58
C ASP A 301 -2.93 -13.59 3.70
N GLN A 302 -3.39 -13.18 4.88
CA GLN A 302 -2.53 -12.88 6.03
C GLN A 302 -1.61 -14.03 6.46
N TYR A 303 -1.94 -15.29 6.15
CA TYR A 303 -1.26 -16.47 6.71
C TYR A 303 -0.76 -17.48 5.67
N ASP A 304 -1.28 -17.46 4.45
CA ASP A 304 -1.00 -18.48 3.45
C ASP A 304 -0.23 -17.97 2.22
N GLY A 305 -0.34 -16.68 1.91
CA GLY A 305 0.44 -16.04 0.85
C GLY A 305 -0.41 -15.29 -0.18
N MET A 306 0.06 -15.26 -1.42
CA MET A 306 -0.55 -14.56 -2.54
C MET A 306 -1.44 -15.51 -3.36
N PHE A 307 -2.56 -14.99 -3.84
CA PHE A 307 -3.51 -15.67 -4.71
C PHE A 307 -3.80 -14.78 -5.92
N ALA A 308 -4.11 -15.40 -7.06
CA ALA A 308 -4.57 -14.69 -8.26
C ALA A 308 -5.85 -15.32 -8.78
N VAL A 309 -6.85 -14.46 -9.01
CA VAL A 309 -8.19 -14.84 -9.47
C VAL A 309 -8.49 -14.08 -10.75
N ASP A 310 -8.85 -14.81 -11.80
CA ASP A 310 -9.43 -14.25 -13.02
C ASP A 310 -10.82 -13.71 -12.69
N VAL A 311 -11.05 -12.43 -13.00
CA VAL A 311 -12.32 -11.73 -12.80
C VAL A 311 -12.91 -11.20 -14.11
N ASN A 312 -12.49 -11.73 -15.27
CA ASN A 312 -13.07 -11.38 -16.58
C ASN A 312 -14.57 -11.72 -16.68
N ASP A 313 -14.99 -12.86 -16.12
CA ASP A 313 -16.40 -13.14 -15.86
C ASP A 313 -16.70 -12.82 -14.39
N PRO A 314 -17.31 -11.66 -14.08
CA PRO A 314 -17.55 -11.23 -12.70
C PRO A 314 -18.55 -12.11 -11.96
N ILE A 315 -19.32 -12.95 -12.67
CA ILE A 315 -20.28 -13.88 -12.08
C ILE A 315 -19.60 -15.22 -11.75
N ASN A 316 -18.57 -15.60 -12.52
CA ASN A 316 -17.86 -16.86 -12.36
C ASN A 316 -16.33 -16.64 -12.27
N PRO A 317 -15.83 -15.97 -11.22
CA PRO A 317 -14.40 -15.77 -11.04
C PRO A 317 -13.67 -17.10 -10.80
N VAL A 318 -12.40 -17.20 -11.24
CA VAL A 318 -11.63 -18.46 -11.20
C VAL A 318 -10.27 -18.26 -10.55
N LEU A 319 -9.92 -19.08 -9.57
CA LEU A 319 -8.56 -19.14 -9.04
C LEU A 319 -7.61 -19.67 -10.12
N ILE A 320 -6.63 -18.87 -10.51
CA ILE A 320 -5.67 -19.19 -11.57
C ILE A 320 -4.22 -19.27 -11.07
N GLY A 321 -3.93 -18.84 -9.83
CA GLY A 321 -2.59 -18.93 -9.28
C GLY A 321 -2.54 -18.80 -7.76
N LYS A 322 -1.50 -19.37 -7.17
CA LYS A 322 -1.17 -19.25 -5.75
C LYS A 322 0.35 -19.20 -5.58
N TYR A 323 0.83 -18.45 -4.60
CA TYR A 323 2.23 -18.46 -4.18
C TYR A 323 2.30 -18.37 -2.65
N ARG A 324 2.97 -19.34 -2.03
CA ARG A 324 3.06 -19.40 -0.58
C ARG A 324 4.13 -18.45 -0.05
N THR A 325 3.74 -17.55 0.85
CA THR A 325 4.65 -16.72 1.64
C THR A 325 4.05 -16.51 3.04
N PRO A 326 4.86 -16.54 4.11
CA PRO A 326 4.33 -16.67 5.47
C PRO A 326 3.66 -15.40 6.01
N GLU A 327 4.20 -14.21 5.72
CA GLU A 327 3.75 -12.94 6.31
C GLU A 327 3.74 -11.82 5.25
N PRO A 328 2.93 -11.97 4.17
CA PRO A 328 2.83 -10.95 3.13
C PRO A 328 2.17 -9.68 3.68
N THR A 329 2.72 -8.52 3.31
CA THR A 329 2.26 -7.20 3.79
C THR A 329 1.67 -6.34 2.68
N SER A 330 2.29 -6.33 1.50
CA SER A 330 1.83 -5.56 0.34
C SER A 330 2.21 -6.22 -0.97
N ILE A 331 1.55 -5.79 -2.05
CA ILE A 331 1.68 -6.34 -3.39
C ILE A 331 1.53 -5.23 -4.42
N GLU A 332 2.41 -5.25 -5.42
CA GLU A 332 2.35 -4.41 -6.62
C GLU A 332 2.59 -5.26 -7.87
N VAL A 333 1.88 -4.94 -8.95
CA VAL A 333 1.89 -5.74 -10.19
C VAL A 333 2.25 -4.87 -11.39
N THR A 334 3.32 -5.22 -12.10
CA THR A 334 3.73 -4.61 -13.37
C THR A 334 3.35 -5.53 -14.55
N ASP A 335 3.76 -5.17 -15.77
CA ASP A 335 3.54 -6.01 -16.96
C ASP A 335 4.26 -7.36 -16.86
N ASP A 336 5.46 -7.34 -16.30
CA ASP A 336 6.36 -8.48 -16.33
C ASP A 336 6.49 -9.17 -14.97
N TYR A 337 6.29 -8.45 -13.86
CA TYR A 337 6.60 -8.93 -12.52
C TYR A 337 5.54 -8.58 -11.48
N ILE A 338 5.50 -9.39 -10.43
CA ILE A 338 4.73 -9.15 -9.23
C ILE A 338 5.72 -8.97 -8.08
N PHE A 339 5.61 -7.86 -7.38
CA PHE A 339 6.41 -7.54 -6.22
C PHE A 339 5.56 -7.74 -4.97
N VAL A 340 6.00 -8.61 -4.07
CA VAL A 340 5.33 -8.84 -2.78
C VAL A 340 6.31 -8.45 -1.69
N THR A 341 5.88 -7.62 -0.74
CA THR A 341 6.62 -7.45 0.51
C THR A 341 6.16 -8.48 1.53
N ASP A 342 7.12 -9.02 2.26
CA ASP A 342 6.89 -9.93 3.37
C ASP A 342 7.70 -9.43 4.57
N GLU A 343 7.07 -9.40 5.74
CA GLU A 343 7.65 -8.79 6.94
C GLU A 343 8.99 -9.47 7.33
N ASN A 344 9.14 -10.77 7.07
CA ASN A 344 10.35 -11.53 7.41
C ASN A 344 11.29 -11.77 6.22
N LEU A 345 10.75 -11.82 5.00
CA LEU A 345 11.51 -12.19 3.81
C LEU A 345 11.97 -10.98 2.96
N GLY A 346 11.43 -9.79 3.23
CA GLY A 346 11.75 -8.56 2.49
C GLY A 346 10.94 -8.45 1.19
N ILE A 347 11.62 -8.17 0.08
CA ILE A 347 11.00 -8.08 -1.25
C ILE A 347 11.09 -9.44 -1.94
N ILE A 348 9.95 -9.95 -2.39
CA ILE A 348 9.83 -11.14 -3.21
C ILE A 348 9.41 -10.69 -4.61
N VAL A 349 10.16 -11.11 -5.63
CA VAL A 349 9.83 -10.83 -7.04
C VAL A 349 9.41 -12.11 -7.72
N LEU A 350 8.21 -12.10 -8.29
CA LEU A 350 7.61 -13.21 -9.00
C LEU A 350 7.40 -12.85 -10.47
N GLU A 351 7.49 -13.85 -11.33
CA GLU A 351 7.14 -13.79 -12.75
C GLU A 351 5.99 -14.76 -13.00
N TRP A 352 5.04 -14.36 -13.85
CA TRP A 352 3.98 -15.25 -14.28
C TRP A 352 4.51 -16.24 -15.35
N ARG A 353 4.42 -17.56 -15.12
CA ARG A 353 5.00 -18.58 -16.02
C ARG A 353 4.24 -18.76 -17.33
N ASN A 354 2.92 -18.68 -17.29
CA ASN A 354 2.03 -18.92 -18.43
C ASN A 354 0.89 -17.88 -18.43
N GLN A 355 1.17 -16.63 -18.83
CA GLN A 355 0.15 -15.57 -18.75
C GLN A 355 -1.12 -16.03 -19.49
N PRO A 356 -2.31 -15.91 -18.88
CA PRO A 356 -3.55 -16.37 -19.49
C PRO A 356 -3.87 -15.68 -20.82
#